data_AF-A0A259C4G6-F1
#
_entry.id   AF-A0A259C4G6-F1
#
_cell.length_a   1.000
_cell.length_b   1.000
_cell.length_c   1.000
_cell.angle_alpha   90.00
_cell.angle_beta   90.00
_cell.angle_gamma   90.00
#
_symmetry.space_group_name_H-M   'P 1'
#
loop_
_entity.id
_entity.type
_entity.pdbx_description
1 polymer ?
#
loop_
_entity_poly.entity_id
_entity_poly.type
_entity_poly.pdbx_seq_one_letter_code
_entity_poly.pdbx_strand_id
1 'polypeptide(L)'
;MSARSFNILVALVERPGGVVMQKELIARAWPDMAVAEVNLRVHITHLRKALEDAGRDHRYIANVPGRGYCFIAKVERVEGLAPEAVRRSERTG
;
A
#
# COMPACT_ATOMS: atom_id res chain seq x y z
N MET A 1 -4.58 11.64 0.69
CA MET A 1 -3.62 10.71 0.03
C MET A 1 -3.82 10.77 -1.48
N SER A 2 -2.75 10.67 -2.28
CA SER A 2 -2.88 10.58 -3.74
C SER A 2 -3.09 9.14 -4.19
N ALA A 3 -3.65 8.93 -5.39
CA ALA A 3 -3.80 7.60 -6.00
C ALA A 3 -2.45 6.84 -6.08
N ARG A 4 -1.35 7.55 -6.33
CA ARG A 4 0.00 6.98 -6.39
C ARG A 4 0.44 6.44 -5.02
N SER A 5 0.25 7.21 -3.95
CA SER A 5 0.52 6.75 -2.59
C SER A 5 -0.33 5.52 -2.24
N PHE A 6 -1.61 5.52 -2.61
CA PHE A 6 -2.48 4.37 -2.38
C PHE A 6 -1.98 3.11 -3.10
N ASN A 7 -1.61 3.21 -4.38
CA ASN A 7 -1.06 2.09 -5.14
C ASN A 7 0.23 1.52 -4.53
N ILE A 8 1.10 2.39 -3.99
CA ILE A 8 2.30 1.97 -3.23
C ILE A 8 1.88 1.17 -1.99
N LEU A 9 0.92 1.67 -1.21
CA LEU A 9 0.45 0.97 -0.02
C LEU A 9 -0.12 -0.41 -0.35
N VAL A 10 -0.95 -0.51 -1.39
CA VAL A 10 -1.51 -1.79 -1.87
C VAL A 10 -0.40 -2.77 -2.22
N ALA A 11 0.62 -2.31 -2.96
CA ALA A 11 1.75 -3.16 -3.35
C ALA A 11 2.51 -3.74 -2.16
N LEU A 12 2.66 -2.95 -1.09
CA LEU A 12 3.32 -3.38 0.13
C LEU A 12 2.44 -4.34 0.95
N VAL A 13 1.14 -4.05 1.08
CA VAL A 13 0.17 -4.84 1.86
C VAL A 13 -0.17 -6.18 1.21
N GLU A 14 -0.04 -6.30 -0.12
CA GLU A 14 -0.19 -7.58 -0.82
C GLU A 14 0.93 -8.59 -0.49
N ARG A 15 2.10 -8.10 -0.04
CA ARG A 15 3.25 -8.92 0.36
C ARG A 15 3.71 -8.52 1.77
N PRO A 16 2.88 -8.75 2.81
CA PRO A 16 3.23 -8.36 4.16
C PRO A 16 4.49 -9.11 4.61
N GLY A 17 5.43 -8.41 5.25
CA GLY A 17 6.75 -8.93 5.61
C GLY A 17 7.73 -9.10 4.44
N GLY A 18 7.27 -8.95 3.20
CA GLY A 18 8.07 -9.06 1.99
C GLY A 18 8.66 -7.73 1.54
N VAL A 19 9.93 -7.75 1.09
CA VAL A 19 10.57 -6.57 0.50
C VAL A 19 10.08 -6.37 -0.93
N VAL A 20 9.41 -5.25 -1.18
CA VAL A 20 9.04 -4.82 -2.53
C VAL A 20 10.10 -3.86 -3.06
N MET A 21 10.63 -4.16 -4.24
CA MET A 21 11.74 -3.42 -4.81
C MET A 21 11.33 -1.99 -5.19
N GLN A 22 12.23 -1.01 -5.05
CA GLN A 22 11.97 0.39 -5.43
C GLN A 22 11.43 0.50 -6.87
N LYS A 23 12.08 -0.21 -7.81
CA LYS A 23 11.66 -0.28 -9.22
C LYS A 23 10.25 -0.82 -9.42
N GLU A 24 9.83 -1.79 -8.60
CA GLU A 24 8.50 -2.40 -8.69
C GLU A 24 7.44 -1.44 -8.15
N LEU A 25 7.73 -0.75 -7.05
CA LEU A 25 6.84 0.29 -6.50
C LEU A 25 6.68 1.46 -7.47
N ILE A 26 7.77 1.87 -8.12
CA ILE A 26 7.75 2.90 -9.15
C ILE A 26 6.90 2.46 -10.34
N ALA A 27 7.16 1.28 -10.91
CA ALA A 27 6.41 0.78 -12.07
C ALA A 27 4.92 0.64 -11.78
N ARG A 28 4.55 0.21 -10.56
CA ARG A 28 3.16 0.04 -10.17
C ARG A 28 2.44 1.36 -9.88
N ALA A 29 3.13 2.28 -9.23
CA ALA A 29 2.53 3.56 -8.92
C ALA A 29 2.48 4.46 -10.14
N TRP A 30 3.46 4.44 -11.03
CA TRP A 30 3.55 5.23 -12.26
C TRP A 30 3.79 4.33 -13.49
N PRO A 31 2.76 3.62 -13.97
CA PRO A 31 2.86 2.93 -15.25
C PRO A 31 3.25 3.93 -16.34
N ASP A 32 4.16 3.49 -17.21
CA ASP A 32 4.59 4.21 -18.42
C ASP A 32 5.26 5.57 -18.18
N MET A 33 5.75 5.84 -16.96
CA MET A 33 6.49 7.08 -16.65
C MET A 33 7.86 6.78 -16.02
N ALA A 34 8.89 7.43 -16.55
CA ALA A 34 10.19 7.46 -15.92
C ALA A 34 10.17 8.47 -14.75
N VAL A 35 10.07 7.96 -13.52
CA VAL A 35 10.13 8.77 -12.30
C VAL A 35 11.35 8.40 -11.46
N ALA A 36 11.98 9.40 -10.87
CA ALA A 36 13.13 9.22 -10.00
C ALA A 36 12.73 8.65 -8.62
N GLU A 37 13.66 7.95 -7.96
CA GLU A 37 13.44 7.36 -6.63
C GLU A 37 13.07 8.40 -5.55
N VAL A 38 13.49 9.65 -5.72
CA VAL A 38 13.10 10.75 -4.83
C VAL A 38 11.58 10.93 -4.77
N ASN A 39 10.86 10.72 -5.89
CA ASN A 39 9.41 10.81 -5.91
C ASN A 39 8.79 9.70 -5.06
N LEU A 40 9.29 8.46 -5.18
CA LEU A 40 8.86 7.35 -4.32
C LEU A 40 9.03 7.70 -2.84
N ARG A 41 10.19 8.26 -2.45
CA ARG A 41 10.47 8.66 -1.06
C ARG A 41 9.50 9.72 -0.52
N VAL A 42 9.10 10.68 -1.35
CA VAL A 42 8.07 11.68 -0.99
C VAL A 42 6.73 11.01 -0.71
N HIS A 43 6.30 10.09 -1.59
CA HIS A 43 5.05 9.36 -1.40
C HIS A 43 5.07 8.43 -0.18
N ILE A 44 6.20 7.77 0.11
CA ILE A 44 6.39 6.98 1.34
C ILE A 44 6.29 7.88 2.59
N THR A 45 6.86 9.09 2.54
CA THR A 45 6.76 10.05 3.65
C THR A 45 5.31 10.47 3.89
N HIS A 46 4.55 10.73 2.83
CA HIS A 46 3.11 11.03 2.94
C HIS A 46 2.31 9.83 3.48
N LEU A 47 2.64 8.61 3.05
CA LEU A 47 2.03 7.39 3.59
C LEU A 47 2.29 7.24 5.09
N ARG A 48 3.54 7.41 5.51
CA ARG A 48 3.89 7.33 6.93
C ARG A 48 3.15 8.38 7.75
N LYS A 49 3.03 9.60 7.27
CA LYS A 49 2.23 10.63 7.96
C LYS A 49 0.76 10.22 8.09
N ALA A 50 0.16 9.69 7.02
CA ALA A 50 -1.23 9.26 7.02
C ALA A 50 -1.50 8.04 7.93
N LEU A 51 -0.50 7.17 8.12
CA LEU A 51 -0.55 6.01 9.01
C LEU A 51 -0.08 6.32 10.45
N GLU A 52 0.18 7.59 10.76
CA GLU A 52 0.78 8.00 12.03
C GLU A 52 2.08 7.24 12.35
N ASP A 53 2.85 6.99 11.29
CA ASP A 53 4.08 6.19 11.25
C ASP A 53 5.34 7.05 11.09
N ALA A 54 5.30 8.27 11.64
CA ALA A 54 6.37 9.25 11.51
C ALA A 54 7.52 9.06 12.54
N GLY A 55 7.42 8.06 13.42
CA GLY A 55 8.41 7.76 14.45
C GLY A 55 9.71 7.13 13.91
N ARG A 56 10.71 6.99 14.78
CA ARG A 56 12.01 6.36 14.45
C ARG A 56 11.88 4.87 14.14
N ASP A 57 11.02 4.17 14.87
CA ASP A 57 10.83 2.72 14.75
C ASP A 57 9.59 2.39 13.91
N HIS A 58 9.55 2.88 12.66
CA HIS A 58 8.41 2.75 11.74
C HIS A 58 7.58 1.47 11.99
N ARG A 59 6.34 1.62 12.44
CA ARG A 59 5.39 0.58 12.84
C ARG A 59 4.78 -0.14 11.64
N TYR A 60 4.65 0.54 10.50
CA TYR A 60 3.94 0.01 9.34
C TYR A 60 4.86 -0.19 8.14
N ILE A 61 5.66 0.83 7.78
CA ILE A 61 6.47 0.79 6.56
C ILE A 61 7.96 0.88 6.90
N ALA A 62 8.68 -0.23 6.81
CA ALA A 62 10.13 -0.28 6.98
C ALA A 62 10.87 0.03 5.68
N ASN A 63 12.03 0.69 5.81
CA ASN A 63 12.98 0.89 4.71
C ASN A 63 14.00 -0.25 4.70
N VAL A 64 14.27 -0.83 3.53
CA VAL A 64 15.31 -1.83 3.31
C VAL A 64 16.37 -1.21 2.40
N PRO A 65 17.50 -0.73 2.96
CA PRO A 65 18.52 0.01 2.21
C PRO A 65 18.96 -0.72 0.94
N GLY A 66 19.02 0.02 -0.16
CA GLY A 66 19.43 -0.49 -1.47
C GLY A 66 18.45 -1.46 -2.14
N ARG A 67 17.30 -1.77 -1.53
CA ARG A 67 16.32 -2.73 -2.07
C ARG A 67 14.95 -2.09 -2.29
N GLY A 68 14.36 -1.53 -1.23
CA GLY A 68 13.02 -0.96 -1.28
C GLY A 68 12.34 -0.91 0.07
N TYR A 69 11.07 -1.28 0.12
CA TYR A 69 10.23 -1.09 1.30
C TYR A 69 9.48 -2.37 1.67
N CYS A 70 9.09 -2.49 2.93
CA CYS A 70 8.36 -3.63 3.46
C CYS A 70 7.21 -3.13 4.34
N PHE A 71 6.03 -3.74 4.20
CA PHE A 71 4.96 -3.58 5.18
C PHE A 71 5.19 -4.56 6.32
N ILE A 72 5.54 -4.06 7.51
CA ILE A 72 5.95 -4.92 8.64
C ILE A 72 4.84 -5.18 9.65
N ALA A 73 3.73 -4.44 9.59
CA ALA A 73 2.58 -4.70 10.44
C ALA A 73 1.81 -5.95 9.95
N LYS A 74 1.12 -6.60 10.89
CA LYS A 74 0.25 -7.74 10.58
C LYS A 74 -0.88 -7.27 9.65
N VAL A 75 -1.07 -7.98 8.55
CA VAL A 75 -2.19 -7.78 7.63
C VAL A 75 -3.13 -8.96 7.76
N GLU A 76 -4.39 -8.67 8.10
CA GLU A 76 -5.46 -9.67 8.18
C GLU A 76 -6.45 -9.40 7.04
N ARG A 77 -6.79 -10.44 6.28
CA ARG A 77 -7.89 -10.37 5.33
C ARG A 77 -9.18 -10.59 6.10
N VAL A 78 -10.04 -9.58 6.11
CA VAL A 78 -11.40 -9.72 6.62
C VAL A 78 -12.24 -10.35 5.52
N GLU A 79 -12.49 -11.65 5.61
CA GLU A 79 -13.49 -12.31 4.78
C GLU A 79 -14.88 -11.84 5.23
N GLY A 80 -15.71 -11.35 4.30
CA GLY A 80 -17.12 -11.04 4.60
C GLY A 80 -17.62 -9.62 4.37
N LEU A 81 -16.83 -8.71 3.80
CA LEU A 81 -17.39 -7.51 3.14
C LEU A 81 -18.05 -7.88 1.79
N ALA A 82 -18.86 -8.93 1.77
CA ALA A 82 -19.86 -9.05 0.74
C ALA A 82 -20.82 -7.88 0.96
N PRO A 83 -21.07 -7.01 -0.03
CA PRO A 83 -22.09 -5.98 0.13
C PRO A 83 -23.41 -6.68 0.44
N GLU A 84 -23.88 -6.52 1.67
CA GLU A 84 -25.16 -7.05 2.18
C GLU A 84 -26.36 -6.56 1.34
N ALA A 85 -26.13 -5.62 0.41
CA ALA A 85 -27.08 -5.08 -0.55
C ALA A 85 -27.41 -5.99 -1.75
N VAL A 86 -26.65 -7.05 -2.06
CA VAL A 86 -26.97 -7.97 -3.19
C VAL A 86 -27.63 -9.27 -2.69
N ARG A 87 -28.57 -9.17 -1.75
CA ARG A 87 -29.44 -10.30 -1.36
C ARG A 87 -30.93 -9.94 -1.24
N ARG A 88 -31.32 -8.70 -1.55
CA ARG A 88 -32.72 -8.26 -1.49
C ARG A 88 -33.31 -8.04 -2.90
N SER A 89 -33.26 -9.07 -3.75
CA SER A 89 -34.01 -9.07 -5.01
C SER A 89 -34.41 -10.48 -5.47
N GLU A 90 -34.82 -11.36 -4.55
CA GLU A 90 -35.44 -12.65 -4.94
C GLU A 90 -36.60 -13.01 -4.01
N ARG A 91 -37.46 -12.04 -3.67
CA ARG A 91 -38.73 -12.34 -2.98
C ARG A 91 -39.83 -11.32 -3.27
N THR A 92 -40.20 -11.14 -4.53
CA THR A 92 -41.55 -10.72 -4.93
C THR A 92 -41.78 -11.13 -6.38
N GLY A 93 -42.76 -12.00 -6.61
CA GLY A 93 -43.16 -12.50 -7.93
C GLY A 93 -43.78 -13.88 -7.81
#